data_AF-A0A0S8JHD9-F1
#
_entry.id   AF-A0A0S8JHD9-F1
#
_cell.length_a   1.000
_cell.length_b   1.000
_cell.length_c   1.000
_cell.angle_alpha   90.00
_cell.angle_beta   90.00
_cell.angle_gamma   90.00
#
_symmetry.space_group_name_H-M   'P 1'
#
loop_
_entity.id
_entity.type
_entity.pdbx_description
1 polymer ?
#
loop_
_entity_poly.entity_id
_entity_poly.type
_entity_poly.pdbx_seq_one_letter_code
_entity_poly.pdbx_strand_id
1 'polypeptide(L)'
;MNPIRDIPKGPLLAHSARLVARSLVWAPQTVRRFRRQRAQTTAASGSPGDRPRVLFFYSQVVWQEVWQRPQEIALGLADYLPVIFMSPLQVHRLYDSVPDWRRDFRVDRGHGVRVVQPLILPGEYKLRWIAAVNQWLIWAEACSVLPPEGEILLLSNSPFSAGLLDRVDWAQRAYDIIDDFPAFSWAPLHGRRMEDRWIEVADTVSSGTYALYERHRPRRPDIRFVPSGVRF
;
A
#
# COMPACT_ATOMS: atom_id res chain seq x y z
N MET A 1 -29.66 -6.28 -3.66
CA MET A 1 -28.76 -7.36 -4.14
C MET A 1 -28.24 -6.94 -5.50
N ASN A 2 -26.95 -6.58 -5.60
CA ASN A 2 -26.34 -6.38 -6.92
C ASN A 2 -26.23 -7.75 -7.60
N PRO A 3 -26.69 -7.93 -8.85
CA PRO A 3 -26.43 -9.16 -9.57
C PRO A 3 -24.91 -9.33 -9.65
N ILE A 4 -24.41 -10.48 -9.20
CA ILE A 4 -23.03 -10.86 -9.41
C ILE A 4 -22.86 -10.87 -10.94
N ARG A 5 -22.18 -9.86 -11.48
CA ARG A 5 -21.80 -9.86 -12.89
C ARG A 5 -20.95 -11.10 -13.11
N ASP A 6 -21.31 -11.91 -14.10
CA ASP A 6 -20.55 -13.10 -14.44
C ASP A 6 -19.11 -12.71 -14.76
N ILE A 7 -18.19 -13.04 -13.85
CA ILE A 7 -16.78 -12.74 -14.01
C ILE A 7 -16.26 -13.62 -15.14
N PRO A 8 -15.73 -13.05 -16.23
CA PRO A 8 -15.36 -13.82 -17.40
C PRO A 8 -14.12 -14.67 -17.06
N LYS A 9 -14.33 -16.00 -16.96
CA LYS A 9 -13.30 -16.96 -16.51
C LYS A 9 -12.04 -16.93 -17.38
N GLY A 10 -12.20 -16.86 -18.71
CA GLY A 10 -11.08 -16.84 -19.67
C GLY A 10 -10.14 -15.65 -19.47
N PRO A 11 -10.63 -14.40 -19.57
CA PRO A 11 -9.85 -13.20 -19.26
C PRO A 11 -9.21 -13.22 -17.86
N LEU A 12 -9.96 -13.63 -16.84
CA LEU A 12 -9.43 -13.73 -15.47
C LEU A 12 -8.23 -14.68 -15.38
N LEU A 13 -8.31 -15.85 -16.01
CA LEU A 13 -7.20 -16.82 -16.08
C LEU A 13 -6.01 -16.24 -16.83
N ALA A 14 -6.23 -15.57 -17.97
CA ALA A 14 -5.17 -14.95 -18.75
C ALA A 14 -4.43 -13.87 -17.96
N HIS A 15 -5.13 -13.00 -17.22
CA HIS A 15 -4.46 -12.04 -16.35
C HIS A 15 -3.72 -12.71 -15.20
N SER A 16 -4.32 -13.73 -14.58
CA SER A 16 -3.67 -14.46 -13.48
C SER A 16 -2.36 -15.11 -13.93
N ALA A 17 -2.36 -15.74 -15.12
CA ALA A 17 -1.15 -16.32 -15.71
C ALA A 17 -0.08 -15.25 -15.98
N ARG A 18 -0.46 -14.07 -16.50
CA ARG A 18 0.46 -12.94 -16.71
C ARG A 18 1.06 -12.43 -15.39
N LEU A 19 0.29 -12.40 -14.30
CA LEU A 19 0.78 -12.00 -12.99
C LEU A 19 1.81 -12.99 -12.43
N VAL A 20 1.55 -14.29 -12.54
CA VAL A 20 2.52 -15.32 -12.17
C VAL A 20 3.80 -15.17 -13.00
N ALA A 21 3.69 -15.01 -14.32
CA ALA A 21 4.86 -14.79 -15.19
C ALA A 21 5.65 -13.53 -14.81
N ARG A 22 4.97 -12.40 -14.53
CA ARG A 22 5.62 -11.16 -14.04
C ARG A 22 6.35 -11.38 -12.72
N SER A 23 5.77 -12.18 -11.81
CA SER A 23 6.38 -12.48 -10.51
C SER A 23 7.70 -13.27 -10.64
N LEU A 24 7.84 -14.08 -11.69
CA LEU A 24 9.01 -14.91 -11.94
C LEU A 24 10.09 -14.20 -12.78
N VAL A 25 9.69 -13.36 -13.75
CA VAL A 25 10.63 -12.77 -14.71
C VAL A 25 10.98 -11.32 -14.35
N TRP A 26 9.97 -10.46 -14.25
CA TRP A 26 10.18 -9.02 -14.08
C TRP A 26 10.50 -8.64 -12.63
N ALA A 27 9.76 -9.20 -11.67
CA ALA A 27 9.89 -8.82 -10.27
C ALA A 27 11.32 -9.02 -9.71
N PRO A 28 12.03 -10.15 -9.94
CA PRO A 28 13.39 -10.31 -9.47
C PRO A 28 14.37 -9.30 -10.06
N GLN A 29 14.24 -8.97 -11.34
CA GLN A 29 15.11 -8.00 -12.02
C GLN A 29 14.91 -6.60 -11.44
N THR A 30 13.67 -6.18 -11.27
CA THR A 30 13.30 -4.88 -10.72
C THR A 30 13.80 -4.71 -9.28
N VAL A 31 13.60 -5.72 -8.43
CA VAL A 31 14.07 -5.69 -7.03
C VAL A 31 15.60 -5.66 -6.97
N ARG A 32 16.30 -6.46 -7.79
CA ARG A 32 17.77 -6.45 -7.86
C ARG A 32 18.30 -5.09 -8.30
N ARG A 33 17.69 -4.48 -9.32
CA ARG A 33 18.06 -3.16 -9.82
C ARG A 33 17.90 -2.10 -8.73
N PHE A 34 16.74 -2.04 -8.08
CA PHE A 34 16.46 -1.08 -7.00
C PHE A 34 17.47 -1.23 -5.85
N ARG A 35 17.71 -2.46 -5.38
CA ARG A 35 18.68 -2.72 -4.31
C ARG A 35 20.09 -2.29 -4.68
N ARG A 36 20.53 -2.57 -5.91
CA ARG A 36 21.85 -2.16 -6.40
C ARG A 36 21.97 -0.63 -6.42
N GLN A 37 20.98 0.06 -6.97
CA GLN A 37 20.96 1.52 -7.04
C GLN A 37 20.95 2.14 -5.64
N ARG A 38 20.10 1.65 -4.72
CA ARG A 38 20.06 2.15 -3.35
C ARG A 38 21.37 1.93 -2.60
N ALA A 39 22.01 0.76 -2.75
CA ALA A 39 23.32 0.49 -2.16
C ALA A 39 24.41 1.42 -2.68
N GLN A 40 24.41 1.71 -3.99
CA GLN A 40 25.33 2.67 -4.61
C GLN A 40 25.10 4.09 -4.08
N THR A 41 23.85 4.51 -3.95
CA THR A 41 23.55 5.85 -3.43
C THR A 41 23.92 5.98 -1.96
N THR A 42 23.62 4.99 -1.11
CA THR A 42 24.00 5.02 0.30
C THR A 42 25.52 5.15 0.48
N ALA A 43 26.31 4.53 -0.39
CA ALA A 43 27.77 4.65 -0.36
C ALA A 43 28.29 6.00 -0.86
N ALA A 44 27.54 6.69 -1.73
CA ALA A 44 27.97 7.93 -2.40
C ALA A 44 27.45 9.22 -1.76
N SER A 45 26.44 9.16 -0.89
CA SER A 45 25.75 10.37 -0.41
C SER A 45 26.39 10.95 0.86
N GLY A 46 26.60 12.27 0.84
CA GLY A 46 26.93 13.11 1.99
C GLY A 46 25.76 13.23 2.98
N SER A 47 25.84 14.20 3.89
CA SER A 47 25.03 14.26 5.13
C SER A 47 23.52 13.95 4.93
N PRO A 48 22.86 13.26 5.87
CA PRO A 48 21.47 12.78 5.71
C PRO A 48 20.41 13.84 5.35
N GLY A 49 20.65 15.13 5.63
CA GLY A 49 19.66 16.21 5.51
C GLY A 49 19.31 16.67 4.09
N ASP A 50 20.12 16.33 3.09
CA ASP A 50 19.95 16.83 1.71
C ASP A 50 19.17 15.88 0.77
N ARG A 51 18.74 14.70 1.26
CA ARG A 51 18.06 13.73 0.39
C ARG A 51 16.61 14.14 0.13
N PRO A 52 16.11 14.03 -1.12
CA PRO A 52 14.71 14.31 -1.41
C PRO A 52 13.80 13.34 -0.66
N ARG A 53 12.78 13.88 0.01
CA ARG A 53 11.79 13.11 0.77
C ARG A 53 10.63 12.72 -0.12
N VAL A 54 10.17 11.49 0.00
CA VAL A 54 8.98 10.98 -0.70
C VAL A 54 8.10 10.19 0.25
N LEU A 55 6.79 10.36 0.13
CA LEU A 55 5.82 9.53 0.84
C LEU A 55 5.43 8.34 -0.01
N PHE A 56 5.65 7.13 0.48
CA PHE A 56 5.05 5.92 -0.04
C PHE A 56 3.84 5.55 0.82
N PHE A 57 2.63 5.74 0.27
CA PHE A 57 1.38 5.46 0.95
C PHE A 57 0.78 4.16 0.43
N TYR A 58 0.87 3.08 1.22
CA TYR A 58 0.16 1.83 0.94
C TYR A 58 -1.29 1.92 1.44
N SER A 59 -2.24 1.77 0.52
CA SER A 59 -3.67 1.83 0.81
C SER A 59 -4.43 0.54 0.49
N GLN A 60 -5.29 0.09 1.41
CA GLN A 60 -6.32 -0.92 1.14
C GLN A 60 -7.45 -0.38 0.25
N VAL A 61 -7.68 0.94 0.31
CA VAL A 61 -8.68 1.65 -0.49
C VAL A 61 -8.11 1.92 -1.87
N VAL A 62 -8.85 1.51 -2.89
CA VAL A 62 -8.52 1.68 -4.31
C VAL A 62 -8.87 3.09 -4.75
N TRP A 63 -8.00 3.71 -5.56
CA TRP A 63 -8.16 5.11 -5.93
C TRP A 63 -9.46 5.43 -6.68
N GLN A 64 -9.84 4.63 -7.70
CA GLN A 64 -11.06 4.87 -8.51
C GLN A 64 -12.36 4.35 -7.87
N GLU A 65 -12.31 3.94 -6.61
CA GLU A 65 -13.53 3.58 -5.89
C GLU A 65 -14.14 4.78 -5.16
N VAL A 66 -15.03 4.50 -4.20
CA VAL A 66 -15.62 5.52 -3.33
C VAL A 66 -14.51 6.37 -2.72
N TRP A 67 -14.68 7.68 -2.85
CA TRP A 67 -13.76 8.66 -2.29
C TRP A 67 -13.78 8.60 -0.77
N GLN A 68 -12.61 8.44 -0.16
CA GLN A 68 -12.46 8.21 1.27
C GLN A 68 -11.25 8.98 1.82
N ARG A 69 -11.09 8.90 3.14
CA ARG A 69 -9.99 9.50 3.91
C ARG A 69 -8.59 9.24 3.33
N PRO A 70 -8.22 8.03 2.86
CA PRO A 70 -6.87 7.80 2.34
C PRO A 70 -6.52 8.68 1.14
N GLN A 71 -7.48 8.91 0.23
CA GLN A 71 -7.26 9.78 -0.91
C GLN A 71 -7.10 11.24 -0.48
N GLU A 72 -7.89 11.71 0.49
CA GLU A 72 -7.74 13.06 1.06
C GLU A 72 -6.40 13.26 1.76
N ILE A 73 -5.97 12.28 2.55
CA ILE A 73 -4.65 12.32 3.19
C ILE A 73 -3.56 12.38 2.13
N ALA A 74 -3.66 11.60 1.05
CA ALA A 74 -2.70 11.62 -0.04
C ALA A 74 -2.64 13.00 -0.72
N LEU A 75 -3.78 13.60 -1.04
CA LEU A 75 -3.84 14.93 -1.64
C LEU A 75 -3.33 16.03 -0.68
N GLY A 76 -3.66 15.95 0.60
CA GLY A 76 -3.19 16.90 1.60
C GLY A 76 -1.69 16.80 1.86
N LEU A 77 -1.13 15.58 1.92
CA LEU A 77 0.30 15.38 2.07
C LEU A 77 1.08 15.75 0.79
N ALA A 78 0.44 15.71 -0.37
CA ALA A 78 1.03 16.20 -1.61
C ALA A 78 1.37 17.69 -1.58
N ASP A 79 0.74 18.48 -0.70
CA ASP A 79 1.08 19.89 -0.51
C ASP A 79 2.46 20.09 0.17
N TYR A 80 3.06 19.02 0.73
CA TYR A 80 4.35 19.09 1.45
C TYR A 80 5.49 18.27 0.81
N LEU A 81 5.16 17.15 0.15
CA LEU A 81 6.15 16.28 -0.49
C LEU A 81 5.51 15.42 -1.59
N PRO A 82 6.28 14.90 -2.56
CA PRO A 82 5.75 13.96 -3.55
C PRO A 82 5.16 12.72 -2.88
N VAL A 83 4.00 12.28 -3.37
CA VAL A 83 3.29 11.10 -2.85
C VAL A 83 3.21 10.01 -3.92
N ILE A 84 3.57 8.79 -3.53
CA ILE A 84 3.32 7.56 -4.28
C ILE A 84 2.20 6.81 -3.55
N PHE A 85 1.00 6.85 -4.10
CA PHE A 85 -0.17 6.16 -3.56
C PHE A 85 -0.28 4.76 -4.19
N MET A 86 0.05 3.72 -3.42
CA MET A 86 0.02 2.33 -3.84
C MET A 86 -1.26 1.65 -3.35
N SER A 87 -2.17 1.28 -4.26
CA SER A 87 -3.39 0.51 -3.92
C SER A 87 -3.52 -0.75 -4.78
N PRO A 88 -2.96 -1.89 -4.31
CA PRO A 88 -3.04 -3.16 -5.03
C PRO A 88 -4.50 -3.58 -5.28
N LEU A 89 -4.79 -4.07 -6.49
CA LEU A 89 -6.14 -4.44 -6.91
C LEU A 89 -6.22 -5.93 -7.26
N GLN A 90 -7.08 -6.69 -6.58
CA GLN A 90 -7.31 -8.07 -6.96
C GLN A 90 -7.93 -8.14 -8.36
N VAL A 91 -7.36 -8.95 -9.25
CA VAL A 91 -7.66 -8.87 -10.69
C VAL A 91 -9.11 -9.17 -11.07
N HIS A 92 -9.84 -9.93 -10.25
CA HIS A 92 -11.28 -10.14 -10.48
C HIS A 92 -12.08 -8.84 -10.39
N ARG A 93 -11.56 -7.83 -9.68
CA ARG A 93 -12.24 -6.55 -9.45
C ARG A 93 -12.34 -5.66 -10.67
N LEU A 94 -11.53 -5.93 -11.70
CA LEU A 94 -11.64 -5.28 -13.01
C LEU A 94 -13.01 -5.50 -13.65
N TYR A 95 -13.68 -6.60 -13.31
CA TYR A 95 -14.94 -7.01 -13.95
C TYR A 95 -16.17 -6.68 -13.10
N ASP A 96 -15.99 -6.32 -11.82
CA ASP A 96 -17.10 -6.02 -10.90
C ASP A 96 -17.17 -4.54 -10.48
N SER A 97 -16.10 -4.00 -9.91
CA SER A 97 -16.12 -2.77 -9.09
C SER A 97 -15.22 -1.67 -9.63
N VAL A 98 -14.23 -2.01 -10.48
CA VAL A 98 -13.26 -1.04 -11.01
C VAL A 98 -13.03 -1.24 -12.52
N PRO A 99 -14.07 -1.08 -13.36
CA PRO A 99 -13.96 -1.30 -14.81
C PRO A 99 -13.02 -0.31 -15.51
N ASP A 100 -12.93 0.93 -15.02
CA ASP A 100 -12.06 1.99 -15.56
C ASP A 100 -10.69 2.02 -14.87
N TRP A 101 -10.20 0.84 -14.47
CA TRP A 101 -8.93 0.72 -13.77
C TRP A 101 -7.78 1.28 -14.60
N ARG A 102 -6.98 2.13 -13.97
CA ARG A 102 -5.72 2.65 -14.51
C ARG A 102 -4.59 2.18 -13.61
N ARG A 103 -3.61 1.49 -14.21
CA ARG A 103 -2.45 0.98 -13.47
C ARG A 103 -1.60 2.08 -12.85
N ASP A 104 -1.34 3.15 -13.59
CA ASP A 104 -0.42 4.23 -13.21
C ASP A 104 -0.90 5.54 -13.82
N PHE A 105 -1.03 6.57 -13.00
CA PHE A 105 -1.35 7.93 -13.43
C PHE A 105 -0.94 8.95 -12.37
N ARG A 106 -0.96 10.22 -12.74
CA ARG A 106 -0.63 11.33 -11.86
C ARG A 106 -1.85 12.21 -11.63
N VAL A 107 -1.96 12.73 -10.43
CA VAL A 107 -2.88 13.80 -10.05
C VAL A 107 -2.05 15.04 -9.77
N ASP A 108 -2.42 16.12 -10.45
CA ASP A 108 -1.73 17.41 -10.35
C ASP A 108 -2.20 18.16 -9.10
N ARG A 109 -1.48 17.95 -8.00
CA ARG A 109 -1.74 18.56 -6.70
C ARG A 109 -0.42 18.77 -5.96
N GLY A 110 -0.07 20.01 -5.62
CA GLY A 110 1.15 20.32 -4.88
C GLY A 110 2.39 19.74 -5.56
N HIS A 111 3.15 18.93 -4.83
CA HIS A 111 4.31 18.19 -5.32
C HIS A 111 3.97 16.94 -6.17
N GLY A 112 2.68 16.67 -6.36
CA GLY A 112 2.14 15.60 -7.19
C GLY A 112 1.83 14.32 -6.43
N VAL A 113 0.74 13.66 -6.83
CA VAL A 113 0.42 12.29 -6.41
C VAL A 113 0.56 11.36 -7.60
N ARG A 114 1.47 10.40 -7.52
CA ARG A 114 1.52 9.27 -8.46
C ARG A 114 0.73 8.11 -7.87
N VAL A 115 -0.36 7.74 -8.53
CA VAL A 115 -1.19 6.62 -8.14
C VAL A 115 -0.72 5.37 -8.89
N VAL A 116 -0.44 4.30 -8.15
CA VAL A 116 0.05 3.02 -8.67
C VAL A 116 -0.82 1.90 -8.14
N GLN A 117 -1.41 1.14 -9.05
CA GLN A 117 -2.43 0.14 -8.73
C GLN A 117 -2.08 -1.19 -9.38
N PRO A 118 -1.11 -1.93 -8.82
CA PRO A 118 -0.71 -3.19 -9.38
C PRO A 118 -1.82 -4.21 -9.23
N LEU A 119 -2.04 -5.00 -10.28
CA LEU A 119 -2.93 -6.14 -10.18
C LEU A 119 -2.27 -7.23 -9.35
N ILE A 120 -3.07 -7.87 -8.50
CA ILE A 120 -2.68 -9.00 -7.66
C ILE A 120 -3.66 -10.16 -7.85
N LEU A 121 -3.22 -11.37 -7.50
CA LEU A 121 -4.03 -12.58 -7.61
C LEU A 121 -5.16 -12.58 -6.55
N PRO A 122 -6.36 -13.10 -6.89
CA PRO A 122 -7.42 -13.28 -5.92
C PRO A 122 -7.09 -14.42 -4.95
N GLY A 123 -7.66 -14.39 -3.75
CA GLY A 123 -7.58 -15.50 -2.79
C GLY A 123 -6.37 -15.48 -1.87
N GLU A 124 -5.62 -14.38 -1.83
CA GLU A 124 -4.47 -14.21 -0.92
C GLU A 124 -4.80 -14.43 0.55
N TYR A 125 -6.03 -14.11 0.96
CA TYR A 125 -6.46 -14.30 2.35
C TYR A 125 -6.70 -15.76 2.73
N LYS A 126 -6.88 -16.65 1.73
CA LYS A 126 -7.14 -18.09 1.93
C LYS A 126 -5.91 -18.95 1.64
N LEU A 127 -5.08 -18.56 0.67
CA LEU A 127 -3.98 -19.37 0.17
C LEU A 127 -2.64 -18.67 0.39
N ARG A 128 -1.79 -19.25 1.26
CA ARG A 128 -0.49 -18.68 1.66
C ARG A 128 0.46 -18.44 0.48
N TRP A 129 0.47 -19.32 -0.51
CA TRP A 129 1.33 -19.16 -1.68
C TRP A 129 0.87 -17.98 -2.56
N ILE A 130 -0.44 -17.73 -2.66
CA ILE A 130 -0.99 -16.55 -3.35
C ILE A 130 -0.57 -15.29 -2.61
N ALA A 131 -0.70 -15.27 -1.28
CA ALA A 131 -0.22 -14.16 -0.47
C ALA A 131 1.27 -13.89 -0.68
N ALA A 132 2.11 -14.93 -0.75
CA ALA A 132 3.53 -14.78 -1.01
C ALA A 132 3.82 -14.19 -2.40
N VAL A 133 3.12 -14.68 -3.45
CA VAL A 133 3.23 -14.14 -4.82
C VAL A 133 2.78 -12.69 -4.87
N ASN A 134 1.66 -12.35 -4.22
CA ASN A 134 1.13 -10.98 -4.18
C ASN A 134 2.08 -10.04 -3.45
N GLN A 135 2.58 -10.41 -2.27
CA GLN A 135 3.56 -9.61 -1.53
C GLN A 135 4.83 -9.38 -2.35
N TRP A 136 5.27 -10.39 -3.11
CA TRP A 136 6.42 -10.27 -4.00
C TRP A 136 6.15 -9.31 -5.18
N LEU A 137 4.99 -9.41 -5.81
CA LEU A 137 4.56 -8.50 -6.88
C LEU A 137 4.45 -7.06 -6.39
N ILE A 138 3.80 -6.85 -5.23
CA ILE A 138 3.65 -5.52 -4.64
C ILE A 138 5.02 -4.93 -4.30
N TRP A 139 5.92 -5.73 -3.74
CA TRP A 139 7.27 -5.27 -3.44
C TRP A 139 8.04 -4.88 -4.71
N ALA A 140 7.93 -5.65 -5.79
CA ALA A 140 8.56 -5.31 -7.06
C ALA A 140 7.96 -4.04 -7.68
N GLU A 141 6.65 -3.84 -7.54
CA GLU A 141 5.97 -2.61 -7.99
C GLU A 141 6.43 -1.41 -7.17
N ALA A 142 6.55 -1.54 -5.85
CA ALA A 142 7.17 -0.52 -5.00
C ALA A 142 8.61 -0.20 -5.45
N CYS A 143 9.46 -1.21 -5.67
CA CYS A 143 10.82 -1.02 -6.21
C CYS A 143 10.87 -0.29 -7.55
N SER A 144 9.83 -0.42 -8.38
CA SER A 144 9.78 0.22 -9.70
C SER A 144 9.45 1.71 -9.66
N VAL A 145 8.90 2.19 -8.55
CA VAL A 145 8.42 3.57 -8.41
C VAL A 145 9.11 4.36 -7.31
N LEU A 146 9.69 3.68 -6.32
CA LEU A 146 10.46 4.31 -5.25
C LEU A 146 11.78 4.89 -5.80
N PRO A 147 12.13 6.14 -5.46
CA PRO A 147 13.43 6.70 -5.80
C PRO A 147 14.53 6.03 -4.96
N PRO A 148 15.54 5.39 -5.56
CA PRO A 148 16.57 4.68 -4.81
C PRO A 148 17.41 5.60 -3.91
N GLU A 149 17.59 6.85 -4.32
CA GLU A 149 18.32 7.92 -3.62
C GLU A 149 17.52 8.65 -2.54
N GLY A 150 16.20 8.48 -2.52
CA GLY A 150 15.32 9.25 -1.65
C GLY A 150 15.31 8.79 -0.20
N GLU A 151 15.00 9.73 0.69
CA GLU A 151 14.52 9.45 2.04
C GLU A 151 13.03 9.08 1.95
N ILE A 152 12.70 7.83 2.27
CA ILE A 152 11.37 7.27 2.00
C ILE A 152 10.58 7.15 3.30
N LEU A 153 9.47 7.85 3.38
CA LEU A 153 8.49 7.72 4.45
C LEU A 153 7.44 6.69 4.04
N LEU A 154 7.08 5.81 4.96
CA LEU A 154 6.00 4.84 4.78
C LEU A 154 4.77 5.29 5.56
N LEU A 155 3.66 5.44 4.87
CA LEU A 155 2.33 5.50 5.49
C LEU A 155 1.54 4.28 5.05
N SER A 156 0.82 3.65 5.96
CA SER A 156 -0.15 2.63 5.58
C SER A 156 -1.46 2.77 6.34
N ASN A 157 -2.55 2.44 5.67
CA ASN A 157 -3.86 2.26 6.30
C ASN A 157 -4.30 0.79 6.35
N SER A 158 -3.41 -0.15 5.98
CA SER A 158 -3.73 -1.56 5.85
C SER A 158 -2.75 -2.39 6.66
N PRO A 159 -3.20 -3.30 7.54
CA PRO A 159 -2.27 -4.19 8.21
C PRO A 159 -1.56 -5.12 7.20
N PHE A 160 -2.14 -5.36 6.03
CA PHE A 160 -1.61 -6.30 5.05
C PHE A 160 -0.31 -5.83 4.37
N SER A 161 0.06 -4.56 4.56
CA SER A 161 1.36 -4.03 4.15
C SER A 161 2.50 -4.39 5.11
N ALA A 162 2.25 -5.11 6.21
CA ALA A 162 3.27 -5.45 7.20
C ALA A 162 4.50 -6.16 6.61
N GLY A 163 4.35 -6.88 5.48
CA GLY A 163 5.46 -7.49 4.75
C GLY A 163 6.44 -6.50 4.10
N LEU A 164 6.11 -5.20 4.06
CA LEU A 164 6.93 -4.11 3.56
C LEU A 164 7.80 -3.46 4.65
N LEU A 165 7.47 -3.66 5.92
CA LEU A 165 8.11 -2.97 7.06
C LEU A 165 9.63 -3.16 7.09
N ASP A 166 10.14 -4.33 6.68
CA ASP A 166 11.60 -4.60 6.66
C ASP A 166 12.24 -4.53 5.27
N ARG A 167 11.48 -4.13 4.24
CA ARG A 167 11.95 -4.21 2.83
C ARG A 167 12.81 -3.03 2.43
N VAL A 168 12.59 -1.90 3.09
CA VAL A 168 13.29 -0.64 2.90
C VAL A 168 13.67 -0.13 4.28
N ASP A 169 14.81 0.54 4.36
CA ASP A 169 15.14 1.37 5.50
C ASP A 169 14.28 2.64 5.44
N TRP A 170 13.08 2.54 6.03
CA TRP A 170 12.09 3.61 6.07
C TRP A 170 12.55 4.67 7.06
N ALA A 171 12.62 5.92 6.59
CA ALA A 171 12.99 7.05 7.43
C ALA A 171 11.95 7.32 8.52
N GLN A 172 10.68 7.06 8.20
CA GLN A 172 9.58 7.10 9.15
C GLN A 172 8.47 6.14 8.71
N ARG A 173 7.75 5.60 9.68
CA ARG A 173 6.62 4.69 9.56
C ARG A 173 5.41 5.29 10.27
N ALA A 174 4.34 5.52 9.52
CA ALA A 174 3.06 5.98 10.01
C ALA A 174 1.98 4.94 9.71
N TYR A 175 1.08 4.71 10.67
CA TYR A 175 -0.03 3.78 10.53
C TYR A 175 -1.36 4.47 10.83
N ASP A 176 -2.23 4.61 9.83
CA ASP A 176 -3.56 5.21 9.96
C ASP A 176 -4.63 4.11 10.01
N ILE A 177 -5.13 3.78 11.19
CA ILE A 177 -6.14 2.74 11.39
C ILE A 177 -7.50 3.29 10.97
N ILE A 178 -7.93 2.92 9.76
CA ILE A 178 -9.21 3.37 9.20
C ILE A 178 -10.35 2.37 9.41
N ASP A 179 -10.04 1.11 9.71
CA ASP A 179 -11.01 0.03 9.91
C ASP A 179 -10.38 -1.11 10.74
N ASP A 180 -11.20 -2.00 11.29
CA ASP A 180 -10.76 -3.24 11.94
C ASP A 180 -10.59 -4.35 10.90
N PHE A 181 -9.64 -4.16 9.98
CA PHE A 181 -9.41 -5.11 8.88
C PHE A 181 -9.24 -6.57 9.34
N PRO A 182 -8.56 -6.87 10.46
CA PRO A 182 -8.45 -8.25 10.93
C PRO A 182 -9.75 -8.89 11.44
N ALA A 183 -10.81 -8.12 11.72
CA ALA A 183 -12.10 -8.68 12.15
C ALA A 183 -13.03 -9.09 11.00
N PHE A 184 -12.74 -8.71 9.76
CA PHE A 184 -13.55 -9.17 8.64
C PHE A 184 -13.43 -10.68 8.45
N SER A 185 -14.54 -11.33 8.08
CA SER A 185 -14.59 -12.78 7.82
C SER A 185 -13.68 -13.24 6.68
N TRP A 186 -13.35 -12.34 5.76
CA TRP A 186 -12.43 -12.60 4.66
C TRP A 186 -10.97 -12.40 5.04
N ALA A 187 -10.66 -11.82 6.21
CA ALA A 187 -9.30 -11.49 6.60
C ALA A 187 -8.45 -12.76 6.76
N PRO A 188 -7.14 -12.69 6.47
CA PRO A 188 -6.25 -13.82 6.69
C PRO A 188 -6.16 -14.13 8.20
N LEU A 189 -6.00 -15.42 8.55
CA LEU A 189 -5.90 -15.87 9.95
C LEU A 189 -4.81 -15.15 10.76
N HIS A 190 -3.79 -14.62 10.08
CA HIS A 190 -2.68 -13.88 10.69
C HIS A 190 -2.84 -12.36 10.60
N GLY A 191 -4.00 -11.84 10.16
CA GLY A 191 -4.26 -10.40 10.01
C GLY A 191 -4.05 -9.62 11.29
N ARG A 192 -4.46 -10.18 12.45
CA ARG A 192 -4.21 -9.59 13.77
C ARG A 192 -2.72 -9.42 14.06
N ARG A 193 -1.91 -10.44 13.76
CA ARG A 193 -0.45 -10.37 13.94
C ARG A 193 0.20 -9.33 13.03
N MET A 194 -0.36 -9.10 11.85
CA MET A 194 0.13 -8.06 10.94
C MET A 194 -0.21 -6.66 11.46
N GLU A 195 -1.41 -6.47 12.00
CA GLU A 195 -1.80 -5.24 12.70
C GLU A 195 -0.97 -5.01 13.96
N ASP A 196 -0.79 -6.03 14.80
CA ASP A 196 0.04 -5.98 16.00
C ASP A 196 1.46 -5.49 15.70
N ARG A 197 2.03 -5.99 14.59
CA ARG A 197 3.35 -5.59 14.13
C ARG A 197 3.41 -4.11 13.72
N TRP A 198 2.39 -3.63 13.00
CA TRP A 198 2.28 -2.21 12.66
C TRP A 198 2.17 -1.34 13.90
N ILE A 199 1.31 -1.76 14.83
CA ILE A 199 1.13 -1.15 16.15
C ILE A 199 2.44 -1.13 16.93
N GLU A 200 3.32 -2.12 16.80
CA GLU A 200 4.60 -2.16 17.50
C GLU A 200 5.65 -1.23 16.87
N VAL A 201 5.80 -1.26 15.53
CA VAL A 201 6.96 -0.63 14.87
C VAL A 201 6.70 0.73 14.24
N ALA A 202 5.45 1.20 14.18
CA ALA A 202 5.14 2.53 13.66
C ALA A 202 5.63 3.63 14.61
N ASP A 203 6.26 4.65 14.04
CA ASP A 203 6.68 5.85 14.77
C ASP A 203 5.48 6.71 15.16
N THR A 204 4.42 6.68 14.35
CA THR A 204 3.16 7.35 14.63
C THR A 204 1.98 6.46 14.27
N VAL A 205 0.95 6.48 15.12
CA VAL A 205 -0.31 5.77 14.88
C VAL A 205 -1.46 6.76 14.99
N SER A 206 -2.33 6.78 13.99
CA SER A 206 -3.60 7.51 14.02
C SER A 206 -4.78 6.58 13.83
N SER A 207 -5.97 7.04 14.18
CA SER A 207 -7.22 6.33 13.94
C SER A 207 -8.29 7.27 13.39
N GLY A 208 -9.10 6.75 12.46
CA GLY A 208 -10.20 7.49 11.83
C GLY A 208 -11.47 7.55 12.68
N THR A 209 -11.62 6.67 13.68
CA THR A 209 -12.79 6.61 14.57
C THR A 209 -12.38 6.56 16.04
N TYR A 210 -13.24 7.10 16.90
CA TYR A 210 -13.00 7.10 18.36
C TYR A 210 -13.02 5.68 18.95
N ALA A 211 -13.82 4.76 18.38
CA ALA A 211 -13.85 3.36 18.81
C ALA A 211 -12.52 2.65 18.56
N LEU A 212 -11.89 2.87 17.39
CA LEU A 212 -10.56 2.34 17.10
C LEU A 212 -9.50 2.97 18.01
N TYR A 213 -9.60 4.28 18.26
CA TYR A 213 -8.73 4.97 19.21
C TYR A 213 -8.74 4.30 20.59
N GLU A 214 -9.91 4.18 21.22
CA GLU A 214 -10.06 3.60 22.57
C GLU A 214 -9.59 2.14 22.61
N ARG A 215 -9.83 1.37 21.56
CA ARG A 215 -9.39 -0.02 21.46
C ARG A 215 -7.87 -0.16 21.49
N HIS A 216 -7.15 0.68 20.75
CA HIS A 216 -5.70 0.55 20.60
C HIS A 216 -4.92 1.34 21.65
N ARG A 217 -5.54 2.33 22.31
CA ARG A 217 -4.92 3.18 23.34
C ARG A 217 -4.19 2.41 24.46
N PRO A 218 -4.71 1.28 25.01
CA PRO A 218 -3.98 0.53 26.04
C PRO A 218 -2.63 -0.01 25.56
N ARG A 219 -2.49 -0.26 24.25
CA ARG A 219 -1.25 -0.80 23.64
C ARG A 219 -0.40 0.27 22.98
N ARG A 220 -1.00 1.39 22.56
CA ARG A 220 -0.34 2.58 22.01
C ARG A 220 -0.91 3.84 22.65
N PRO A 221 -0.40 4.24 23.83
CA PRO A 221 -0.90 5.42 24.55
C PRO A 221 -0.73 6.74 23.76
N ASP A 222 0.21 6.75 22.79
CA ASP A 222 0.53 7.85 21.89
C ASP A 222 -0.34 7.90 20.61
N ILE A 223 -1.25 6.94 20.42
CA ILE A 223 -2.18 6.95 19.28
C ILE A 223 -2.98 8.25 19.25
N ARG A 224 -3.22 8.79 18.06
CA ARG A 224 -4.01 10.01 17.88
C ARG A 224 -5.34 9.71 17.22
N PHE A 225 -6.43 10.19 17.80
CA PHE A 225 -7.71 10.22 17.11
C PHE A 225 -7.71 11.42 16.14
N VAL A 226 -7.87 11.14 14.86
CA VAL A 226 -7.98 12.16 13.81
C VAL A 226 -9.24 11.82 13.03
N PRO A 227 -10.37 12.53 13.26
CA PRO A 227 -11.65 12.15 12.68
C PRO A 227 -11.58 12.09 11.15
N SER A 228 -12.27 11.11 10.56
CA SER A 228 -12.44 11.05 9.11
C SER A 228 -13.21 12.26 8.59
N GLY A 229 -12.71 12.86 7.52
CA GLY A 229 -13.37 13.93 6.79
C GLY A 229 -12.94 13.89 5.33
N VAL A 230 -13.85 14.23 4.44
CA VAL A 230 -13.58 14.45 3.01
C VAL A 230 -14.03 15.85 2.62
N ARG A 231 -13.32 16.48 1.70
CA ARG A 231 -13.71 17.79 1.18
C ARG A 231 -14.70 17.55 0.03
N PHE A 232 -15.86 18.20 0.09
CA PHE A 232 -16.87 18.18 -0.98
C PHE A 232 -16.79 19.47 -1.79
#